data_AF-A0A7X3FZB9-F1
#
_entry.id   AF-A0A7X3FZB9-F1
#
_cell.length_a   1.000
_cell.length_b   1.000
_cell.length_c   1.000
_cell.angle_alpha   90.00
_cell.angle_beta   90.00
_cell.angle_gamma   90.00
#
_symmetry.space_group_name_H-M   'P 1'
#
loop_
_entity.id
_entity.type
_entity.pdbx_description
1 polymer ?
#
loop_
_entity_poly.entity_id
_entity_poly.type
_entity_poly.pdbx_seq_one_letter_code
_entity_poly.pdbx_strand_id
1 'polypeptide(L)'
;MQEFYKKALYAFMLIVLADALLAIVLVDRSYLSQQLPLAQEAGDAGALRWRVGVTAKQWYPPMVQVDAKARDKLRFDLNLPAADPDPNASADLLASDGKGRPLQADLSMYNTISFVAKCAPANSLMFIVSNFDEHVSQRGNYLTYPPATTYFSCNEAGVPVTLDLTRLTIPPWWFDAVHRDLSRQDYLLDRVERMVFGATPQSPRGVPARVEISWITLRGRDYRYLDWLAGLVTAGWIAFGVWFFRGHARAMLASVDTQLKKDLPLVAYRQLTLEPYRDKEKAAVLKFIATNYTNPELDLEGVVAATGTNRTKVNDVLKSELGMTFTSYLNKLRLTEAARLLTEKNETTVAEIAYSVGYANVSYFNKLFKEEYGCTPKAFRTLADQQPPPADPVQETAAP
;
A
#
# COMPACT_ATOMS: atom_id res chain seq x y z
N MET A 1 14.50 -17.75 9.32
CA MET A 1 13.03 -17.90 9.28
C MET A 1 12.40 -17.83 10.68
N GLN A 2 12.86 -18.62 11.66
CA GLN A 2 12.27 -18.69 13.01
C GLN A 2 12.18 -17.34 13.75
N GLU A 3 13.23 -16.52 13.71
CA GLU A 3 13.24 -15.17 14.33
C GLU A 3 12.20 -14.22 13.74
N PHE A 4 11.93 -14.29 12.43
CA PHE A 4 10.90 -13.48 11.79
C PHE A 4 9.51 -13.85 12.30
N TYR A 5 9.18 -15.15 12.33
CA TYR A 5 7.89 -15.61 12.83
C TYR A 5 7.69 -15.32 14.31
N LYS A 6 8.76 -15.37 15.12
CA LYS A 6 8.70 -14.97 16.53
C LYS A 6 8.33 -13.48 16.68
N LYS A 7 8.98 -12.59 15.91
CA LYS A 7 8.63 -11.15 15.88
C LYS A 7 7.22 -10.90 15.35
N ALA A 8 6.81 -11.62 14.30
CA ALA A 8 5.47 -11.54 13.75
C ALA A 8 4.40 -11.97 14.77
N LEU A 9 4.68 -13.03 15.54
CA LEU A 9 3.80 -13.49 16.61
C LEU A 9 3.65 -12.44 17.72
N TYR A 10 4.75 -11.81 18.16
CA TYR A 10 4.66 -10.72 19.15
C TYR A 10 3.88 -9.52 18.62
N ALA A 11 4.12 -9.12 17.36
CA ALA A 11 3.36 -8.04 16.73
C ALA A 11 1.86 -8.37 16.60
N PHE A 12 1.53 -9.63 16.28
CA PHE A 12 0.15 -10.11 16.26
C PHE A 12 -0.51 -10.07 17.65
N MET A 13 0.19 -10.52 18.70
CA MET A 13 -0.36 -10.44 20.06
C MET A 13 -0.59 -8.99 20.50
N LEU A 14 0.33 -8.08 20.13
CA LEU A 14 0.21 -6.66 20.44
C LEU A 14 -0.97 -5.99 19.73
N ILE A 15 -1.19 -6.29 18.43
CA ILE A 15 -2.32 -5.70 17.70
C ILE A 15 -3.66 -6.19 18.25
N VAL A 16 -3.77 -7.48 18.57
CA VAL A 16 -4.99 -8.04 19.21
C VAL A 16 -5.25 -7.39 20.56
N LEU A 17 -4.21 -7.17 21.38
CA LEU A 17 -4.36 -6.52 22.68
C LEU A 17 -4.73 -5.04 22.54
N ALA A 18 -4.14 -4.33 21.56
CA ALA A 18 -4.50 -2.95 21.25
C ALA A 18 -5.94 -2.82 20.75
N ASP A 19 -6.38 -3.71 19.87
CA ASP A 19 -7.76 -3.78 19.37
C ASP A 19 -8.74 -4.05 20.51
N ALA A 20 -8.41 -4.94 21.43
CA ALA A 20 -9.24 -5.23 22.60
C ALA A 20 -9.39 -4.00 23.51
N LEU A 21 -8.30 -3.29 23.80
CA LEU A 21 -8.34 -2.05 24.58
C LEU A 21 -9.14 -0.96 23.87
N LEU A 22 -8.92 -0.79 22.57
CA LEU A 22 -9.64 0.18 21.76
C LEU A 22 -11.14 -0.13 21.73
N ALA A 23 -11.51 -1.41 21.60
CA ALA A 23 -12.89 -1.86 21.65
C ALA A 23 -13.53 -1.56 23.00
N ILE A 24 -12.85 -1.83 24.12
CA ILE A 24 -13.37 -1.51 25.46
C ILE A 24 -13.67 -0.01 25.57
N VAL A 25 -12.72 0.85 25.19
CA VAL A 25 -12.90 2.31 25.30
C VAL A 25 -14.00 2.81 24.37
N LEU A 26 -14.01 2.43 23.09
CA LEU A 26 -14.97 2.94 22.11
C LEU A 26 -16.38 2.38 22.33
N VAL A 27 -16.50 1.12 22.77
CA VAL A 27 -17.80 0.55 23.13
C VAL A 27 -18.36 1.22 24.39
N ASP A 28 -17.55 1.45 25.41
CA ASP A 28 -17.98 2.17 26.61
C ASP A 28 -18.45 3.60 26.26
N ARG A 29 -17.66 4.33 25.46
CA ARG A 29 -18.03 5.66 24.96
C ARG A 29 -19.23 5.67 24.02
N SER A 30 -19.57 4.54 23.40
CA SER A 30 -20.75 4.44 22.55
C SER A 30 -22.06 4.51 23.34
N TYR A 31 -22.06 4.15 24.63
CA TYR A 31 -23.28 4.21 25.44
C TYR A 31 -23.60 5.65 25.82
N LEU A 32 -24.77 6.12 25.39
CA LEU A 32 -25.27 7.44 25.70
C LEU A 32 -26.28 7.34 26.83
N SER A 33 -26.03 8.03 27.95
CA SER A 33 -26.95 8.10 29.09
C SER A 33 -27.07 9.54 29.53
N GLN A 34 -28.23 10.15 29.30
CA GLN A 34 -28.51 11.53 29.68
C GLN A 34 -29.70 11.58 30.62
N GLN A 35 -29.48 12.08 31.84
CA GLN A 35 -30.58 12.45 32.73
C GLN A 35 -31.18 13.77 32.24
N LEU A 36 -32.52 13.88 32.21
CA LEU A 36 -33.21 15.10 31.80
C LEU A 36 -33.40 16.02 33.02
N PRO A 37 -32.62 17.11 33.15
CA PRO A 37 -32.93 18.10 34.17
C PRO A 37 -34.21 18.84 33.79
N LEU A 38 -35.17 18.89 34.73
CA LEU A 38 -36.35 19.74 34.60
C LEU A 38 -35.94 21.19 34.88
N ALA A 39 -36.11 22.06 33.89
CA ALA A 39 -35.66 23.45 33.98
C ALA A 39 -36.83 24.37 34.36
N GLN A 40 -36.68 25.16 35.42
CA GLN A 40 -37.68 26.16 35.83
C GLN A 40 -37.19 27.61 35.74
N GLU A 41 -35.88 27.90 35.66
CA GLU A 41 -35.36 29.27 35.61
C GLU A 41 -34.43 29.51 34.41
N ALA A 42 -34.48 30.72 33.87
CA ALA A 42 -33.61 31.21 32.80
C ALA A 42 -32.14 31.15 33.25
N GLY A 43 -31.35 30.38 32.51
CA GLY A 43 -29.90 30.29 32.61
C GLY A 43 -29.37 29.95 31.23
N ASP A 44 -28.07 29.70 31.15
CA ASP A 44 -27.25 29.70 29.93
C ASP A 44 -27.98 29.59 28.58
N ALA A 45 -27.85 30.63 27.76
CA ALA A 45 -28.73 30.96 26.63
C ALA A 45 -28.69 29.98 25.44
N GLY A 46 -27.93 28.88 25.54
CA GLY A 46 -27.72 27.90 24.46
C GLY A 46 -28.06 26.44 24.78
N ALA A 47 -28.43 26.09 26.01
CA ALA A 47 -28.71 24.68 26.36
C ALA A 47 -30.19 24.31 26.17
N LEU A 48 -30.46 23.15 25.54
CA LEU A 48 -31.78 22.52 25.46
C LEU A 48 -32.35 22.29 26.87
N ARG A 49 -33.61 22.70 27.08
CA ARG A 49 -34.29 22.63 28.38
C ARG A 49 -35.68 22.05 28.25
N TRP A 50 -36.07 21.27 29.25
CA TRP A 50 -37.41 20.69 29.36
C TRP A 50 -38.22 21.48 30.38
N ARG A 51 -39.17 22.29 29.89
CA ARG A 51 -40.09 23.07 30.71
C ARG A 51 -41.36 22.29 30.95
N VAL A 52 -41.88 22.36 32.16
CA VAL A 52 -43.14 21.71 32.49
C VAL A 52 -44.31 22.55 31.96
N GLY A 53 -45.18 21.92 31.19
CA GLY A 53 -46.46 22.45 30.72
C GLY A 53 -47.62 21.56 31.16
N VAL A 54 -48.85 21.97 30.84
CA VAL A 54 -50.07 21.19 31.08
C VAL A 54 -50.95 21.25 29.84
N THR A 55 -51.56 20.11 29.49
CA THR A 55 -52.64 20.05 28.51
C THR A 55 -53.90 19.55 29.22
N ALA A 56 -54.92 20.40 29.30
CA ALA A 56 -56.23 20.06 29.86
C ALA A 56 -57.31 20.99 29.27
N LYS A 57 -58.57 20.57 29.30
CA LYS A 57 -59.69 21.48 29.01
C LYS A 57 -59.69 22.65 30.00
N GLN A 58 -59.93 23.87 29.49
CA GLN A 58 -59.89 25.11 30.27
C GLN A 58 -61.02 25.26 31.32
N TRP A 59 -61.98 24.33 31.42
CA TRP A 59 -63.10 24.47 32.34
C TRP A 59 -62.81 23.98 33.77
N TYR A 60 -62.88 24.91 34.74
CA TYR A 60 -63.14 24.80 36.21
C TYR A 60 -63.07 23.41 36.88
N PRO A 61 -62.42 23.25 38.07
CA PRO A 61 -61.03 23.62 38.43
C PRO A 61 -59.98 22.93 37.54
N PRO A 62 -58.69 23.33 37.59
CA PRO A 62 -57.68 22.75 36.70
C PRO A 62 -57.55 21.23 36.93
N MET A 63 -57.83 20.47 35.86
CA MET A 63 -57.72 19.00 35.85
C MET A 63 -56.29 18.53 36.09
N VAL A 64 -55.29 19.40 35.88
CA VAL A 64 -53.87 19.16 36.11
C VAL A 64 -53.28 20.30 36.92
N GLN A 65 -52.70 20.00 38.07
CA GLN A 65 -51.92 20.96 38.85
C GLN A 65 -50.49 20.46 39.01
N VAL A 66 -49.52 21.20 38.48
CA VAL A 66 -48.10 20.83 38.56
C VAL A 66 -47.48 21.45 39.83
N ASP A 67 -46.75 20.65 40.59
CA ASP A 67 -45.94 21.14 41.71
C ASP A 67 -44.66 21.79 41.17
N ALA A 68 -44.73 23.10 40.95
CA ALA A 68 -43.63 23.91 40.47
C ALA A 68 -42.47 24.06 41.49
N LYS A 69 -42.47 23.38 42.64
CA LYS A 69 -41.33 23.39 43.58
C LYS A 69 -40.44 22.15 43.44
N ALA A 70 -40.91 21.14 42.73
CA ALA A 70 -40.18 19.90 42.50
C ALA A 70 -39.14 20.08 41.38
N ARG A 71 -37.87 20.30 41.75
CA ARG A 71 -36.79 20.62 40.79
C ARG A 71 -36.21 19.38 40.07
N ASP A 72 -36.38 18.20 40.64
CA ASP A 72 -35.74 16.94 40.22
C ASP A 72 -36.75 15.89 39.72
N LYS A 73 -38.04 16.20 39.79
CA LYS A 73 -39.14 15.30 39.46
C LYS A 73 -40.36 16.06 38.94
N LEU A 74 -41.09 15.44 38.03
CA LEU A 74 -42.34 15.96 37.52
C LEU A 74 -43.47 15.46 38.43
N ARG A 75 -44.02 16.35 39.26
CA ARG A 75 -45.15 16.03 40.14
C ARG A 75 -46.38 16.81 39.69
N PHE A 76 -47.50 16.11 39.53
CA PHE A 76 -48.75 16.72 39.16
C PHE A 76 -49.95 15.96 39.76
N ASP A 77 -51.01 16.70 40.07
CA ASP A 77 -52.28 16.14 40.52
C ASP A 77 -53.27 16.11 39.34
N LEU A 78 -53.87 14.95 39.08
CA LEU A 78 -54.91 14.69 38.10
C LEU A 78 -56.29 14.67 38.78
N ASN A 79 -57.12 15.66 38.47
CA ASN A 79 -58.47 15.80 39.00
C ASN A 79 -59.52 15.57 37.89
N LEU A 80 -59.71 14.31 37.52
CA LEU A 80 -60.63 13.93 36.44
C LEU A 80 -62.09 13.91 36.94
N PRO A 81 -63.03 14.65 36.33
CA PRO A 81 -64.44 14.59 36.69
C PRO A 81 -65.03 13.19 36.47
N ALA A 82 -65.93 12.75 37.36
CA ALA A 82 -66.58 11.44 37.25
C ALA A 82 -67.36 11.26 35.93
N ALA A 83 -67.97 12.33 35.44
CA ALA A 83 -68.89 12.33 34.31
C ALA A 83 -68.28 12.84 32.98
N ASP A 84 -66.99 13.22 32.94
CA ASP A 84 -66.38 13.71 31.70
C ASP A 84 -66.04 12.52 30.78
N PRO A 85 -66.59 12.46 29.54
CA PRO A 85 -66.22 11.41 28.59
C PRO A 85 -64.75 11.50 28.17
N ASP A 86 -64.11 12.67 28.28
CA ASP A 86 -62.77 12.93 27.76
C ASP A 86 -61.69 12.91 28.86
N PRO A 87 -60.75 11.95 28.82
CA PRO A 87 -59.65 11.88 29.79
C PRO A 87 -58.46 12.77 29.41
N ASN A 88 -58.58 13.71 28.47
CA ASN A 88 -57.47 14.53 27.97
C ASN A 88 -56.96 15.55 29.01
N ALA A 89 -56.19 15.03 29.97
CA ALA A 89 -55.50 15.76 31.01
C ALA A 89 -54.07 15.19 31.14
N SER A 90 -53.06 16.02 30.93
CA SER A 90 -51.67 15.62 30.98
C SER A 90 -50.73 16.69 31.50
N ALA A 91 -49.59 16.24 32.01
CA ALA A 91 -48.42 17.07 32.25
C ALA A 91 -47.42 16.86 31.11
N ASP A 92 -46.87 17.97 30.62
CA ASP A 92 -46.06 17.99 29.40
C ASP A 92 -44.63 18.44 29.74
N LEU A 93 -43.64 17.88 29.05
CA LEU A 93 -42.27 18.36 28.99
C LEU A 93 -42.04 18.98 27.62
N LEU A 94 -41.95 20.30 27.58
CA LEU A 94 -41.78 21.10 26.38
C LEU A 94 -40.29 21.41 26.17
N ALA A 95 -39.76 21.03 25.02
CA ALA A 95 -38.41 21.40 24.62
C ALA A 95 -38.36 22.91 24.34
N SER A 96 -37.40 23.59 24.98
CA SER A 96 -37.26 25.04 24.88
C SER A 96 -35.80 25.48 24.95
N ASP A 97 -35.53 26.66 24.38
CA ASP A 97 -34.24 27.32 24.48
C ASP A 97 -34.05 28.02 25.85
N GLY A 98 -32.86 28.57 26.11
CA GLY A 98 -32.58 29.32 27.35
C GLY A 98 -33.45 30.58 27.55
N LYS A 99 -34.15 31.04 26.50
CA LYS A 99 -35.11 32.15 26.52
C LYS A 99 -36.56 31.67 26.66
N GLY A 100 -36.77 30.35 26.76
CA GLY A 100 -38.07 29.75 26.93
C GLY A 100 -38.91 29.64 25.66
N ARG A 101 -38.32 29.83 24.48
CA ARG A 101 -39.01 29.65 23.19
C ARG A 101 -39.02 28.16 22.82
N PRO A 102 -40.09 27.65 22.17
CA PRO A 102 -40.14 26.27 21.71
C PRO A 102 -38.93 25.92 20.83
N LEU A 103 -38.34 24.75 21.07
CA LEU A 103 -37.20 24.21 20.33
C LEU A 103 -37.47 22.75 19.95
N GLN A 104 -36.91 22.31 18.84
CA GLN A 104 -36.92 20.90 18.42
C GLN A 104 -35.67 20.21 18.99
N ALA A 105 -35.88 19.19 19.82
CA ALA A 105 -34.83 18.35 20.37
C ALA A 105 -34.57 17.16 19.44
N ASP A 106 -33.30 16.95 19.10
CA ASP A 106 -32.87 15.74 18.40
C ASP A 106 -32.61 14.64 19.43
N LEU A 107 -33.54 13.68 19.46
CA LEU A 107 -33.48 12.48 20.29
C LEU A 107 -33.15 11.22 19.46
N SER A 108 -32.72 11.36 18.20
CA SER A 108 -32.45 10.23 17.29
C SER A 108 -31.40 9.23 17.80
N MET A 109 -30.46 9.69 18.63
CA MET A 109 -29.43 8.84 19.24
C MET A 109 -29.95 8.03 20.43
N TYR A 110 -31.17 8.31 20.93
CA TYR A 110 -31.78 7.64 22.07
C TYR A 110 -32.86 6.67 21.62
N ASN A 111 -32.80 5.46 22.18
CA ASN A 111 -33.76 4.40 21.88
C ASN A 111 -34.75 4.16 23.02
N THR A 112 -34.40 4.54 24.24
CA THR A 112 -35.19 4.23 25.43
C THR A 112 -35.26 5.41 26.38
N ILE A 113 -36.41 5.53 27.04
CA ILE A 113 -36.61 6.45 28.15
C ILE A 113 -36.95 5.63 29.40
N SER A 114 -36.23 5.87 30.48
CA SER A 114 -36.45 5.22 31.78
C SER A 114 -36.81 6.26 32.84
N PHE A 115 -37.75 5.93 33.72
CA PHE A 115 -38.16 6.77 34.84
C PHE A 115 -38.80 5.91 35.93
N VAL A 116 -39.00 6.47 37.13
CA VAL A 116 -39.83 5.85 38.16
C VAL A 116 -41.16 6.58 38.23
N ALA A 117 -42.25 5.83 38.11
CA ALA A 117 -43.61 6.35 38.14
C ALA A 117 -44.30 5.96 39.45
N LYS A 118 -44.59 6.96 40.29
CA LYS A 118 -45.35 6.81 41.52
C LYS A 118 -46.70 7.49 41.38
N CYS A 119 -47.79 6.83 41.77
CA CYS A 119 -49.09 7.47 41.83
C CYS A 119 -50.01 6.89 42.90
N ALA A 120 -50.93 7.72 43.36
CA ALA A 120 -51.97 7.36 44.32
C ALA A 120 -53.30 7.98 43.88
N PRO A 121 -54.37 7.19 43.62
CA PRO A 121 -54.38 5.73 43.60
C PRO A 121 -53.64 5.14 42.38
N ALA A 122 -53.42 3.82 42.38
CA ALA A 122 -52.77 3.12 41.27
C ALA A 122 -53.50 3.39 39.94
N ASN A 123 -52.74 3.62 38.88
CA ASN A 123 -53.25 4.14 37.62
C ASN A 123 -52.46 3.59 36.43
N SER A 124 -53.09 3.55 35.25
CA SER A 124 -52.44 3.38 33.96
C SER A 124 -52.44 4.72 33.22
N LEU A 125 -51.26 5.19 32.86
CA LEU A 125 -51.01 6.47 32.21
C LEU A 125 -50.48 6.24 30.79
N MET A 126 -50.63 7.24 29.94
CA MET A 126 -50.04 7.26 28.61
C MET A 126 -48.78 8.12 28.58
N PHE A 127 -47.83 7.69 27.75
CA PHE A 127 -46.67 8.46 27.37
C PHE A 127 -46.78 8.81 25.88
N ILE A 128 -46.59 10.08 25.53
CA ILE A 128 -46.63 10.55 24.13
C ILE A 128 -45.36 11.33 23.83
N VAL A 129 -44.78 11.08 22.66
CA VAL A 129 -43.75 11.92 22.04
C VAL A 129 -44.38 12.62 20.84
N SER A 130 -44.40 13.95 20.85
CA SER A 130 -44.90 14.77 19.74
C SER A 130 -43.72 15.20 18.87
N ASN A 131 -43.66 14.64 17.66
CA ASN A 131 -42.62 14.90 16.68
C ASN A 131 -43.07 15.99 15.70
N PHE A 132 -42.18 16.88 15.26
CA PHE A 132 -42.49 17.87 14.23
C PHE A 132 -42.29 17.28 12.83
N ASP A 133 -43.37 17.18 12.06
CA ASP A 133 -43.37 16.79 10.66
C ASP A 133 -43.56 18.03 9.77
N GLU A 134 -42.62 18.33 8.88
CA GLU A 134 -42.67 19.54 8.05
C GLU A 134 -43.88 19.63 7.12
N HIS A 135 -44.49 18.50 6.77
CA HIS A 135 -45.60 18.46 5.82
C HIS A 135 -46.96 18.61 6.50
N VAL A 136 -47.06 18.33 7.80
CA VAL A 136 -48.34 18.27 8.52
C VAL A 136 -48.34 19.14 9.76
N SER A 137 -47.25 19.18 10.52
CA SER A 137 -47.17 19.90 11.78
C SER A 137 -47.19 21.42 11.59
N GLN A 138 -48.10 22.07 12.29
CA GLN A 138 -48.19 23.52 12.38
C GLN A 138 -47.65 23.97 13.74
N ARG A 139 -46.63 24.84 13.74
CA ARG A 139 -45.96 25.28 14.99
C ARG A 139 -46.95 25.81 16.02
N GLY A 140 -46.86 25.27 17.24
CA GLY A 140 -47.73 25.63 18.35
C GLY A 140 -49.11 24.95 18.33
N ASN A 141 -49.50 24.29 17.24
CA ASN A 141 -50.71 23.49 17.17
C ASN A 141 -50.37 22.00 17.33
N TYR A 142 -50.18 21.56 18.58
CA TYR A 142 -49.71 20.20 18.90
C TYR A 142 -50.64 19.07 18.46
N LEU A 143 -51.90 19.34 18.09
CA LEU A 143 -52.81 18.33 17.54
C LEU A 143 -52.38 17.85 16.14
N THR A 144 -51.63 18.67 15.42
CA THR A 144 -51.12 18.34 14.07
C THR A 144 -49.82 17.54 14.10
N TYR A 145 -49.21 17.37 15.27
CA TYR A 145 -47.96 16.64 15.43
C TYR A 145 -48.26 15.15 15.58
N PRO A 146 -47.57 14.25 14.86
CA PRO A 146 -47.67 12.82 15.09
C PRO A 146 -47.49 12.48 16.58
N PRO A 147 -48.54 11.98 17.26
CA PRO A 147 -48.45 11.62 18.67
C PRO A 147 -48.01 10.15 18.76
N ALA A 148 -46.70 9.93 18.81
CA ALA A 148 -46.16 8.59 19.00
C ALA A 148 -46.41 8.18 20.47
N THR A 149 -47.27 7.18 20.69
CA THR A 149 -47.82 6.86 22.02
C THR A 149 -47.48 5.46 22.53
N THR A 150 -47.46 5.31 23.84
CA THR A 150 -47.46 4.03 24.56
C THR A 150 -48.08 4.19 25.95
N TYR A 151 -48.21 3.11 26.72
CA TYR A 151 -48.84 3.10 28.04
C TYR A 151 -47.89 2.54 29.10
N PHE A 152 -48.06 2.99 30.34
CA PHE A 152 -47.34 2.48 31.49
C PHE A 152 -48.21 2.52 32.75
N SER A 153 -47.82 1.74 33.76
CA SER A 153 -48.54 1.66 35.04
C SER A 153 -47.76 2.36 36.15
N CYS A 154 -48.46 2.87 37.14
CA CYS A 154 -47.89 3.46 38.35
C CYS A 154 -48.67 3.02 39.60
N ASN A 155 -48.01 3.08 40.75
CA ASN A 155 -48.61 2.77 42.06
C ASN A 155 -47.93 3.57 43.18
N GLU A 156 -48.37 3.39 44.42
CA GLU A 156 -47.89 4.16 45.57
C GLU A 156 -46.44 3.86 45.96
N ALA A 157 -45.94 2.66 45.61
CA ALA A 157 -44.57 2.25 45.88
C ALA A 157 -43.57 2.90 44.91
N GLY A 158 -44.02 3.25 43.70
CA GLY A 158 -43.17 3.69 42.59
C GLY A 158 -42.68 2.51 41.77
N VAL A 159 -42.99 2.52 40.48
CA VAL A 159 -42.63 1.45 39.54
C VAL A 159 -41.54 1.95 38.59
N PRO A 160 -40.41 1.25 38.43
CA PRO A 160 -39.45 1.58 37.38
C PRO A 160 -40.06 1.23 36.02
N VAL A 161 -40.15 2.23 35.14
CA VAL A 161 -40.67 2.12 33.79
C VAL A 161 -39.53 2.32 32.80
N THR A 162 -39.48 1.51 31.77
CA THR A 162 -38.58 1.70 30.62
C THR A 162 -39.39 1.53 29.35
N LEU A 163 -39.44 2.58 28.53
CA LEU A 163 -40.19 2.62 27.29
C LEU A 163 -39.21 2.66 26.10
N ASP A 164 -39.53 1.87 25.07
CA ASP A 164 -38.81 1.89 23.80
C ASP A 164 -39.37 3.00 22.91
N LEU A 165 -38.59 4.07 22.72
CA LEU A 165 -38.95 5.24 21.93
C LEU A 165 -39.02 4.93 20.43
N THR A 166 -38.48 3.80 19.98
CA THR A 166 -38.49 3.37 18.56
C THR A 166 -39.69 2.51 18.20
N ARG A 167 -40.50 2.13 19.20
CA ARG A 167 -41.66 1.21 19.05
C ARG A 167 -42.96 1.80 19.59
N LEU A 168 -43.08 3.11 19.56
CA LEU A 168 -44.33 3.80 19.88
C LEU A 168 -45.30 3.68 18.71
N THR A 169 -46.58 3.84 18.98
CA THR A 169 -47.63 3.73 17.96
C THR A 169 -48.32 5.07 17.77
N ILE A 170 -48.52 5.46 16.51
CA ILE A 170 -49.35 6.62 16.17
C ILE A 170 -50.80 6.13 16.13
N PRO A 171 -51.71 6.70 16.93
CA PRO A 171 -53.09 6.25 16.99
C PRO A 171 -53.86 6.60 15.69
N PRO A 172 -54.77 5.73 15.22
CA PRO A 172 -55.49 5.91 13.94
C PRO A 172 -56.22 7.24 13.80
N TRP A 173 -56.84 7.75 14.88
CA TRP A 173 -57.60 9.00 14.86
C TRP A 173 -56.76 10.19 14.37
N TRP A 174 -55.44 10.15 14.58
CA TRP A 174 -54.57 11.24 14.16
C TRP A 174 -54.44 11.29 12.64
N PHE A 175 -54.26 10.13 11.99
CA PHE A 175 -54.21 10.01 10.54
C PHE A 175 -55.50 10.50 9.90
N ASP A 176 -56.64 10.16 10.50
CA ASP A 176 -57.95 10.65 10.06
C ASP A 176 -58.04 12.18 10.21
N ALA A 177 -57.58 12.73 11.33
CA ALA A 177 -57.60 14.17 11.60
C ALA A 177 -56.75 14.96 10.60
N VAL A 178 -55.57 14.45 10.24
CA VAL A 178 -54.65 15.12 9.30
C VAL A 178 -54.79 14.66 7.85
N HIS A 179 -55.78 13.80 7.55
CA HIS A 179 -56.05 13.25 6.22
C HIS A 179 -54.82 12.55 5.59
N ARG A 180 -54.16 11.69 6.36
CA ARG A 180 -52.98 10.90 5.95
C ARG A 180 -53.30 9.42 5.86
N ASP A 181 -52.52 8.72 5.04
CA ASP A 181 -52.64 7.27 4.86
C ASP A 181 -52.13 6.53 6.10
N LEU A 182 -52.91 5.56 6.59
CA LEU A 182 -52.62 4.74 7.77
C LEU A 182 -51.37 3.85 7.63
N SER A 183 -50.87 3.65 6.41
CA SER A 183 -49.63 2.92 6.15
C SER A 183 -48.37 3.69 6.56
N ARG A 184 -48.45 5.02 6.70
CA ARG A 184 -47.32 5.88 7.08
C ARG A 184 -47.14 5.95 8.59
N GLN A 185 -46.81 4.83 9.21
CA GLN A 185 -46.64 4.72 10.67
C GLN A 185 -45.23 5.04 11.15
N ASP A 186 -44.30 5.25 10.23
CA ASP A 186 -42.93 5.66 10.52
C ASP A 186 -42.90 7.07 11.13
N TYR A 187 -42.01 7.25 12.10
CA TYR A 187 -41.71 8.54 12.68
C TYR A 187 -40.23 8.62 13.03
N LEU A 188 -39.73 9.86 13.08
CA LEU A 188 -38.37 10.17 13.46
C LEU A 188 -38.36 10.88 14.81
N LEU A 189 -37.28 10.69 15.56
CA LEU A 189 -37.03 11.35 16.85
C LEU A 189 -36.06 12.53 16.70
N ASP A 190 -35.83 13.00 15.48
CA ASP A 190 -34.91 14.10 15.15
C ASP A 190 -35.47 15.48 15.55
N ARG A 191 -36.80 15.60 15.65
CA ARG A 191 -37.48 16.88 15.91
C ARG A 191 -38.58 16.75 16.96
N VAL A 192 -38.20 16.35 18.17
CA VAL A 192 -39.11 16.23 19.30
C VAL A 192 -39.34 17.58 19.96
N GLU A 193 -40.59 18.06 19.99
CA GLU A 193 -40.91 19.33 20.69
C GLU A 193 -41.56 19.11 22.06
N ARG A 194 -42.20 17.95 22.27
CA ARG A 194 -42.99 17.71 23.47
C ARG A 194 -43.02 16.22 23.84
N MET A 195 -42.82 15.94 25.13
CA MET A 195 -43.15 14.65 25.74
C MET A 195 -44.32 14.83 26.70
N VAL A 196 -45.23 13.86 26.80
CA VAL A 196 -46.48 14.01 27.55
C VAL A 196 -46.67 12.81 28.47
N PHE A 197 -47.07 13.08 29.71
CA PHE A 197 -47.51 12.08 30.70
C PHE A 197 -49.00 12.36 30.99
N GLY A 198 -49.88 11.54 30.42
CA GLY A 198 -51.31 11.80 30.37
C GLY A 198 -52.17 10.74 31.04
N ALA A 199 -53.37 11.15 31.42
CA ALA A 199 -54.43 10.24 31.84
C ALA A 199 -54.92 9.37 30.68
N THR A 200 -55.45 8.20 31.01
CA THR A 200 -56.05 7.25 30.05
C THR A 200 -57.55 7.11 30.35
N PRO A 201 -58.33 6.46 29.47
CA PRO A 201 -59.71 6.10 29.79
C PRO A 201 -59.87 5.26 31.08
N GLN A 202 -58.81 4.55 31.49
CA GLN A 202 -58.78 3.73 32.70
C GLN A 202 -58.36 4.52 33.95
N SER A 203 -58.02 5.80 33.81
CA SER A 203 -57.59 6.60 34.95
C SER A 203 -58.72 6.82 35.96
N PRO A 204 -58.42 6.79 37.28
CA PRO A 204 -59.38 7.05 38.34
C PRO A 204 -60.13 8.36 38.14
N ARG A 205 -61.46 8.32 38.25
CA ARG A 205 -62.34 9.48 38.06
C ARG A 205 -63.09 9.81 39.34
N GLY A 206 -63.38 11.09 39.55
CA GLY A 206 -64.06 11.59 40.74
C GLY A 206 -63.20 11.55 42.01
N VAL A 207 -61.92 11.17 41.90
CA VAL A 207 -60.95 11.17 42.99
C VAL A 207 -59.67 11.87 42.54
N PRO A 208 -59.03 12.68 43.40
CA PRO A 208 -57.74 13.30 43.07
C PRO A 208 -56.66 12.21 42.96
N ALA A 209 -55.96 12.16 41.84
CA ALA A 209 -54.87 11.23 41.61
C ALA A 209 -53.53 11.97 41.57
N ARG A 210 -52.65 11.74 42.53
CA ARG A 210 -51.32 12.34 42.55
C ARG A 210 -50.36 11.49 41.75
N VAL A 211 -49.60 12.11 40.84
CA VAL A 211 -48.58 11.44 40.01
C VAL A 211 -47.22 12.11 40.22
N GLU A 212 -46.18 11.29 40.34
CA GLU A 212 -44.78 11.71 40.44
C GLU A 212 -43.93 10.86 39.48
N ILE A 213 -43.26 11.54 38.56
CA ILE A 213 -42.30 10.96 37.61
C ILE A 213 -40.91 11.46 37.98
N SER A 214 -40.01 10.56 38.37
CA SER A 214 -38.65 10.88 38.80
C SER A 214 -37.59 10.11 38.03
N TRP A 215 -36.34 10.58 38.08
CA TRP A 215 -35.17 9.96 37.43
C TRP A 215 -35.35 9.71 35.92
N ILE A 216 -35.95 10.69 35.21
CA ILE A 216 -36.13 10.62 33.76
C ILE A 216 -34.75 10.58 33.09
N THR A 217 -34.45 9.46 32.43
CA THR A 217 -33.16 9.17 31.82
C THR A 217 -33.39 8.67 30.40
N LEU A 218 -32.78 9.34 29.43
CA LEU A 218 -32.69 8.84 28.07
C LEU A 218 -31.45 7.98 27.92
N ARG A 219 -31.63 6.81 27.31
CA ARG A 219 -30.55 5.88 26.99
C ARG A 219 -30.53 5.62 25.49
N GLY A 220 -29.31 5.52 24.98
CA GLY A 220 -29.05 5.48 23.56
C GLY A 220 -27.68 4.93 23.26
N ARG A 221 -27.34 4.94 21.97
CA ARG A 221 -26.02 4.54 21.53
C ARG A 221 -25.56 5.41 20.38
N ASP A 222 -24.37 5.99 20.54
CA ASP A 222 -23.69 6.69 19.48
C ASP A 222 -22.87 5.70 18.64
N TYR A 223 -23.45 5.27 17.52
CA TYR A 223 -22.87 4.30 16.60
C TYR A 223 -21.59 4.79 15.92
N ARG A 224 -21.34 6.11 15.90
CA ARG A 224 -20.12 6.67 15.29
C ARG A 224 -18.86 6.09 15.92
N TYR A 225 -18.85 5.87 17.24
CA TYR A 225 -17.71 5.25 17.93
C TYR A 225 -17.44 3.81 17.46
N LEU A 226 -18.49 3.06 17.09
CA LEU A 226 -18.35 1.71 16.56
C LEU A 226 -17.83 1.72 15.12
N ASP A 227 -18.27 2.70 14.32
CA ASP A 227 -17.74 2.90 12.97
C ASP A 227 -16.25 3.25 13.02
N TRP A 228 -15.85 4.15 13.94
CA TRP A 228 -14.44 4.46 14.20
C TRP A 228 -13.65 3.23 14.65
N LEU A 229 -14.19 2.42 15.55
CA LEU A 229 -13.57 1.17 15.99
C LEU A 229 -13.34 0.22 14.80
N ALA A 230 -14.37 -0.02 14.00
CA ALA A 230 -14.29 -0.89 12.83
C ALA A 230 -13.25 -0.38 11.83
N GLY A 231 -13.21 0.93 11.57
CA GLY A 231 -12.23 1.55 10.69
C GLY A 231 -10.79 1.40 11.20
N LEU A 232 -10.54 1.68 12.48
CA LEU A 232 -9.21 1.59 13.09
C LEU A 232 -8.69 0.15 13.13
N VAL A 233 -9.52 -0.81 13.54
CA VAL A 233 -9.19 -2.24 13.54
C VAL A 233 -8.87 -2.68 12.12
N THR A 234 -9.75 -2.39 11.15
CA THR A 234 -9.54 -2.77 9.75
C THR A 234 -8.23 -2.20 9.19
N ALA A 235 -7.95 -0.91 9.44
CA ALA A 235 -6.70 -0.27 9.03
C ALA A 235 -5.47 -0.92 9.69
N GLY A 236 -5.56 -1.25 10.99
CA GLY A 236 -4.51 -1.95 11.73
C GLY A 236 -4.18 -3.32 11.13
N TRP A 237 -5.20 -4.14 10.87
CA TRP A 237 -5.03 -5.46 10.26
C TRP A 237 -4.49 -5.41 8.83
N ILE A 238 -4.91 -4.42 8.03
CA ILE A 238 -4.35 -4.19 6.70
C ILE A 238 -2.86 -3.84 6.80
N ALA A 239 -2.49 -2.91 7.68
CA ALA A 239 -1.10 -2.51 7.89
C ALA A 239 -0.23 -3.69 8.37
N PHE A 240 -0.73 -4.47 9.33
CA PHE A 240 -0.07 -5.69 9.79
C PHE A 240 0.08 -6.72 8.66
N GLY A 241 -0.96 -6.95 7.87
CA GLY A 241 -0.93 -7.86 6.72
C GLY A 241 0.12 -7.44 5.70
N VAL A 242 0.13 -6.17 5.28
CA VAL A 242 1.13 -5.64 4.34
C VAL A 242 2.56 -5.80 4.89
N TRP A 243 2.78 -5.47 6.16
CA TRP A 243 4.07 -5.65 6.80
C TRP A 243 4.49 -7.12 6.85
N PHE A 244 3.58 -8.01 7.23
CA PHE A 244 3.81 -9.45 7.34
C PHE A 244 4.16 -10.06 5.98
N PHE A 245 3.36 -9.80 4.93
CA PHE A 245 3.62 -10.34 3.59
C PHE A 245 4.94 -9.81 3.01
N ARG A 246 5.26 -8.52 3.19
CA ARG A 246 6.55 -7.96 2.77
C ARG A 246 7.72 -8.60 3.52
N GLY A 247 7.58 -8.80 4.83
CA GLY A 247 8.58 -9.46 5.66
C GLY A 247 8.78 -10.93 5.28
N HIS A 248 7.69 -11.65 5.07
CA HIS A 248 7.70 -13.04 4.65
C HIS A 248 8.32 -13.22 3.26
N ALA A 249 7.95 -12.39 2.28
CA ALA A 249 8.56 -12.41 0.95
C ALA A 249 10.08 -12.17 1.01
N ARG A 250 10.54 -11.21 1.83
CA ARG A 250 11.97 -10.98 2.06
C ARG A 250 12.66 -12.18 2.72
N ALA A 251 12.03 -12.80 3.71
CA ALA A 251 12.58 -13.98 4.39
C ALA A 251 12.68 -15.19 3.45
N MET A 252 11.67 -15.38 2.58
CA MET A 252 11.69 -16.40 1.52
C MET A 252 12.79 -16.13 0.51
N LEU A 253 12.91 -14.91 -0.03
CA LEU A 253 13.98 -14.54 -0.95
C LEU A 253 15.37 -14.75 -0.34
N ALA A 254 15.54 -14.42 0.94
CA ALA A 254 16.80 -14.68 1.65
C ALA A 254 17.10 -16.19 1.76
N SER A 255 16.09 -17.03 1.99
CA SER A 255 16.29 -18.48 1.99
C SER A 255 16.61 -19.04 0.61
N VAL A 256 15.99 -18.50 -0.45
CA VAL A 256 16.33 -18.86 -1.84
C VAL A 256 17.75 -18.42 -2.16
N ASP A 257 18.17 -17.19 -1.87
CA ASP A 257 19.56 -16.73 -2.08
C ASP A 257 20.56 -17.61 -1.32
N THR A 258 20.23 -18.02 -0.10
CA THR A 258 21.09 -18.92 0.70
C THR A 258 21.18 -20.32 0.07
N GLN A 259 20.06 -20.87 -0.40
CA GLN A 259 20.05 -22.14 -1.12
C GLN A 259 20.77 -22.02 -2.46
N LEU A 260 20.55 -20.94 -3.21
CA LEU A 260 21.19 -20.69 -4.50
C LEU A 260 22.70 -20.55 -4.35
N LYS A 261 23.20 -19.92 -3.28
CA LYS A 261 24.64 -19.87 -2.95
C LYS A 261 25.21 -21.22 -2.53
N LYS A 262 24.40 -22.06 -1.86
CA LYS A 262 24.81 -23.40 -1.43
C LYS A 262 24.82 -24.40 -2.60
N ASP A 263 23.84 -24.26 -3.49
CA ASP A 263 23.62 -25.13 -4.64
C ASP A 263 24.32 -24.63 -5.89
N LEU A 264 24.89 -23.41 -5.90
CA LEU A 264 25.85 -22.99 -6.90
C LEU A 264 27.02 -23.96 -6.79
N PRO A 265 27.17 -24.93 -7.72
CA PRO A 265 28.39 -25.71 -7.71
C PRO A 265 29.50 -24.69 -7.88
N LEU A 266 30.52 -24.78 -7.04
CA LEU A 266 31.86 -24.33 -7.40
C LEU A 266 32.23 -25.09 -8.68
N VAL A 267 31.69 -24.65 -9.82
CA VAL A 267 32.36 -24.81 -11.10
C VAL A 267 33.59 -23.98 -10.89
N ALA A 268 34.62 -24.61 -10.35
CA ALA A 268 35.97 -24.14 -10.50
C ALA A 268 36.11 -23.95 -12.01
N TYR A 269 35.96 -22.70 -12.46
CA TYR A 269 36.65 -22.24 -13.65
C TYR A 269 38.13 -22.41 -13.32
N ARG A 270 38.60 -23.66 -13.42
CA ARG A 270 40.01 -23.94 -13.62
C ARG A 270 40.24 -23.36 -15.00
N GLN A 271 40.70 -22.11 -15.02
CA GLN A 271 41.22 -21.49 -16.21
C GLN A 271 42.19 -22.51 -16.80
N LEU A 272 41.82 -23.14 -17.92
CA LEU A 272 42.81 -23.79 -18.76
C LEU A 272 43.65 -22.64 -19.29
N THR A 273 44.78 -22.40 -18.64
CA THR A 273 45.91 -21.69 -19.24
C THR A 273 46.35 -22.52 -20.44
N LEU A 274 45.69 -22.32 -21.58
CA LEU A 274 46.28 -22.59 -22.87
C LEU A 274 47.41 -21.58 -23.02
N GLU A 275 48.60 -21.91 -22.54
CA GLU A 275 49.79 -21.25 -23.04
C GLU A 275 49.77 -21.33 -24.57
N PRO A 276 50.17 -20.27 -25.31
CA PRO A 276 49.93 -20.15 -26.73
C PRO A 276 50.85 -21.09 -27.52
N TYR A 277 50.48 -22.38 -27.57
CA TYR A 277 51.14 -23.40 -28.37
C TYR A 277 51.24 -22.98 -29.85
N ARG A 278 50.27 -22.20 -30.33
CA ARG A 278 50.20 -21.67 -31.70
C ARG A 278 51.33 -20.70 -32.05
N ASP A 279 51.90 -19.98 -31.09
CA ASP A 279 52.98 -19.02 -31.35
C ASP A 279 54.37 -19.69 -31.33
N LYS A 280 54.53 -20.76 -30.54
CA LYS A 280 55.76 -21.55 -30.51
C LYS A 280 56.00 -22.29 -31.83
N GLU A 281 54.96 -22.87 -32.42
CA GLU A 281 55.03 -23.52 -33.74
C GLU A 281 55.39 -22.53 -34.86
N LYS A 282 54.76 -21.35 -34.87
CA LYS A 282 55.04 -20.28 -35.85
C LYS A 282 56.50 -19.85 -35.80
N ALA A 283 57.00 -19.55 -34.61
CA ALA A 283 58.38 -19.13 -34.42
C ALA A 283 59.37 -20.22 -34.87
N ALA A 284 59.06 -21.50 -34.61
CA ALA A 284 59.89 -22.62 -35.05
C ALA A 284 59.98 -22.71 -36.59
N VAL A 285 58.87 -22.55 -37.31
CA VAL A 285 58.83 -22.58 -38.78
C VAL A 285 59.66 -21.44 -39.38
N LEU A 286 59.43 -20.19 -38.96
CA LEU A 286 60.16 -19.04 -39.50
C LEU A 286 61.66 -19.11 -39.18
N LYS A 287 62.01 -19.50 -37.95
CA LYS A 287 63.40 -19.66 -37.53
C LYS A 287 64.11 -20.74 -38.33
N PHE A 288 63.46 -21.89 -38.56
CA PHE A 288 64.08 -22.98 -39.32
C PHE A 288 64.42 -22.56 -40.75
N ILE A 289 63.49 -21.87 -41.43
CA ILE A 289 63.74 -21.35 -42.78
C ILE A 289 64.87 -20.31 -42.77
N ALA A 290 64.85 -19.37 -41.81
CA ALA A 290 65.86 -18.33 -41.69
C ALA A 290 67.28 -18.86 -41.36
N THR A 291 67.39 -20.01 -40.70
CA THR A 291 68.70 -20.62 -40.41
C THR A 291 69.20 -21.52 -41.57
N ASN A 292 68.29 -22.12 -42.34
CA ASN A 292 68.66 -23.15 -43.33
C ASN A 292 68.49 -22.72 -44.80
N TYR A 293 68.16 -21.45 -45.08
CA TYR A 293 67.92 -20.96 -46.45
C TYR A 293 69.10 -21.19 -47.39
N THR A 294 70.33 -21.28 -46.88
CA THR A 294 71.53 -21.52 -47.68
C THR A 294 71.63 -22.94 -48.24
N ASN A 295 70.83 -23.90 -47.74
CA ASN A 295 70.79 -25.25 -48.27
C ASN A 295 70.04 -25.30 -49.62
N PRO A 296 70.69 -25.64 -50.75
CA PRO A 296 70.04 -25.68 -52.06
C PRO A 296 68.89 -26.69 -52.16
N GLU A 297 68.89 -27.73 -51.34
CA GLU A 297 67.88 -28.79 -51.31
C GLU A 297 66.73 -28.51 -50.34
N LEU A 298 66.71 -27.33 -49.68
CA LEU A 298 65.64 -26.98 -48.75
C LEU A 298 64.29 -26.89 -49.49
N ASP A 299 63.40 -27.81 -49.17
CA ASP A 299 62.02 -27.85 -49.66
C ASP A 299 61.00 -27.80 -48.50
N LEU A 300 59.72 -27.81 -48.85
CA LEU A 300 58.64 -27.73 -47.87
C LEU A 300 58.61 -28.96 -46.94
N GLU A 301 58.94 -30.14 -47.46
CA GLU A 301 58.96 -31.38 -46.67
C GLU A 301 60.08 -31.35 -45.63
N GLY A 302 61.24 -30.80 -45.96
CA GLY A 302 62.34 -30.60 -45.03
C GLY A 302 61.94 -29.72 -43.83
N VAL A 303 61.16 -28.67 -44.06
CA VAL A 303 60.64 -27.82 -42.98
C VAL A 303 59.63 -28.57 -42.12
N VAL A 304 58.71 -29.31 -42.74
CA VAL A 304 57.70 -30.13 -42.05
C VAL A 304 58.37 -31.18 -41.16
N ALA A 305 59.33 -31.94 -41.70
CA ALA A 305 60.06 -32.97 -40.97
C ALA A 305 60.84 -32.41 -39.77
N ALA A 306 61.47 -31.24 -39.92
CA ALA A 306 62.28 -30.65 -38.87
C ALA A 306 61.46 -29.95 -37.77
N THR A 307 60.28 -29.42 -38.11
CA THR A 307 59.45 -28.65 -37.16
C THR A 307 58.30 -29.45 -36.57
N GLY A 308 58.04 -30.66 -37.06
CA GLY A 308 56.93 -31.52 -36.61
C GLY A 308 55.54 -30.98 -36.98
N THR A 309 55.47 -29.99 -37.87
CA THR A 309 54.22 -29.39 -38.34
C THR A 309 53.76 -30.00 -39.67
N ASN A 310 52.56 -29.66 -40.14
CA ASN A 310 52.06 -30.16 -41.43
C ASN A 310 52.19 -29.12 -42.56
N ARG A 311 52.16 -29.58 -43.83
CA ARG A 311 52.30 -28.73 -45.02
C ARG A 311 51.31 -27.57 -45.08
N THR A 312 50.05 -27.82 -44.71
CA THR A 312 48.99 -26.79 -44.70
C THR A 312 49.35 -25.69 -43.71
N LYS A 313 49.80 -26.07 -42.52
CA LYS A 313 50.18 -25.16 -41.44
C LYS A 313 51.37 -24.29 -41.82
N VAL A 314 52.42 -24.84 -42.46
CA VAL A 314 53.56 -24.03 -42.93
C VAL A 314 53.08 -22.96 -43.92
N ASN A 315 52.24 -23.33 -44.88
CA ASN A 315 51.70 -22.36 -45.84
C ASN A 315 50.76 -21.35 -45.20
N ASP A 316 49.93 -21.77 -44.24
CA ASP A 316 49.06 -20.86 -43.50
C ASP A 316 49.87 -19.83 -42.71
N VAL A 317 50.96 -20.24 -42.05
CA VAL A 317 51.86 -19.34 -41.32
C VAL A 317 52.51 -18.34 -42.26
N LEU A 318 53.08 -18.79 -43.38
CA LEU A 318 53.74 -17.89 -44.33
C LEU A 318 52.74 -16.96 -45.03
N LYS A 319 51.53 -17.43 -45.31
CA LYS A 319 50.47 -16.63 -45.91
C LYS A 319 49.90 -15.61 -44.91
N SER A 320 49.71 -15.99 -43.65
CA SER A 320 49.14 -15.09 -42.63
C SER A 320 50.11 -14.01 -42.20
N GLU A 321 51.39 -14.33 -42.06
CA GLU A 321 52.40 -13.39 -41.55
C GLU A 321 53.03 -12.56 -42.68
N LEU A 322 53.23 -13.15 -43.87
CA LEU A 322 54.04 -12.55 -44.94
C LEU A 322 53.30 -12.45 -46.28
N GLY A 323 52.10 -13.02 -46.40
CA GLY A 323 51.32 -13.01 -47.65
C GLY A 323 51.94 -13.85 -48.78
N MET A 324 52.91 -14.72 -48.47
CA MET A 324 53.74 -15.41 -49.47
C MET A 324 53.61 -16.93 -49.36
N THR A 325 53.84 -17.63 -50.47
CA THR A 325 54.05 -19.08 -50.49
C THR A 325 55.46 -19.42 -50.00
N PHE A 326 55.69 -20.66 -49.58
CA PHE A 326 57.02 -21.14 -49.16
C PHE A 326 58.12 -20.82 -50.19
N THR A 327 57.91 -21.17 -51.45
CA THR A 327 58.89 -20.93 -52.52
C THR A 327 59.14 -19.44 -52.74
N SER A 328 58.08 -18.62 -52.69
CA SER A 328 58.22 -17.16 -52.84
C SER A 328 59.02 -16.55 -51.68
N TYR A 329 58.73 -16.98 -50.45
CA TYR A 329 59.44 -16.50 -49.26
C TYR A 329 60.91 -16.93 -49.27
N LEU A 330 61.20 -18.19 -49.58
CA LEU A 330 62.58 -18.69 -49.67
C LEU A 330 63.38 -17.94 -50.73
N ASN A 331 62.82 -17.75 -51.94
CA ASN A 331 63.48 -16.97 -52.98
C ASN A 331 63.73 -15.53 -52.54
N LYS A 332 62.72 -14.87 -51.95
CA LYS A 332 62.86 -13.50 -51.48
C LYS A 332 63.96 -13.37 -50.42
N LEU A 333 63.99 -14.28 -49.45
CA LEU A 333 65.02 -14.32 -48.41
C LEU A 333 66.42 -14.48 -49.02
N ARG A 334 66.60 -15.45 -49.93
CA ARG A 334 67.89 -15.69 -50.62
C ARG A 334 68.34 -14.50 -51.45
N LEU A 335 67.43 -13.88 -52.21
CA LEU A 335 67.73 -12.70 -53.03
C LEU A 335 68.03 -11.46 -52.20
N THR A 336 67.34 -11.28 -51.07
CA THR A 336 67.60 -10.19 -50.11
C THR A 336 68.99 -10.34 -49.51
N GLU A 337 69.34 -11.54 -49.08
CA GLU A 337 70.67 -11.79 -48.55
C GLU A 337 71.75 -11.66 -49.63
N ALA A 338 71.48 -12.11 -50.87
CA ALA A 338 72.40 -11.91 -51.98
C ALA A 338 72.62 -10.43 -52.27
N ALA A 339 71.58 -9.60 -52.22
CA ALA A 339 71.70 -8.15 -52.39
C ALA A 339 72.59 -7.54 -51.30
N ARG A 340 72.40 -7.92 -50.03
CA ARG A 340 73.25 -7.52 -48.91
C ARG A 340 74.71 -7.94 -49.11
N LEU A 341 74.96 -9.18 -49.51
CA LEU A 341 76.32 -9.68 -49.77
C LEU A 341 76.97 -9.01 -50.97
N LEU A 342 76.18 -8.62 -51.99
CA LEU A 342 76.67 -7.89 -53.15
C LEU A 342 77.16 -6.48 -52.79
N THR A 343 76.60 -5.85 -51.75
CA THR A 343 77.02 -4.52 -51.26
C THR A 343 78.13 -4.58 -50.23
N GLU A 344 78.23 -5.66 -49.43
CA GLU A 344 79.23 -5.77 -48.37
C GLU A 344 80.53 -6.45 -48.81
N LYS A 345 80.47 -7.37 -49.78
CA LYS A 345 81.61 -8.20 -50.19
C LYS A 345 82.03 -7.91 -51.62
N ASN A 346 82.81 -6.84 -51.79
CA ASN A 346 83.27 -6.39 -53.11
C ASN A 346 84.22 -7.38 -53.81
N GLU A 347 84.92 -8.22 -53.04
CA GLU A 347 85.90 -9.19 -53.55
C GLU A 347 85.29 -10.55 -53.95
N THR A 348 84.07 -10.87 -53.50
CA THR A 348 83.42 -12.16 -53.80
C THR A 348 82.75 -12.13 -55.17
N THR A 349 82.86 -13.17 -55.97
CA THR A 349 82.23 -13.20 -57.30
C THR A 349 80.70 -13.37 -57.20
N VAL A 350 79.97 -12.93 -58.23
CA VAL A 350 78.50 -13.11 -58.28
C VAL A 350 78.11 -14.60 -58.20
N ALA A 351 78.92 -15.48 -58.79
CA ALA A 351 78.70 -16.92 -58.73
C ALA A 351 78.87 -17.47 -57.31
N GLU A 352 79.92 -17.06 -56.60
CA GLU A 352 80.15 -17.44 -55.19
C GLU A 352 79.02 -16.95 -54.29
N ILE A 353 78.53 -15.72 -54.49
CA ILE A 353 77.38 -15.21 -53.72
C ILE A 353 76.13 -16.06 -53.98
N ALA A 354 75.84 -16.38 -55.24
CA ALA A 354 74.69 -17.20 -55.61
C ALA A 354 74.73 -18.58 -54.92
N TYR A 355 75.89 -19.24 -54.92
CA TYR A 355 76.06 -20.51 -54.22
C TYR A 355 75.95 -20.34 -52.70
N SER A 356 76.51 -19.28 -52.13
CA SER A 356 76.51 -19.05 -50.68
C SER A 356 75.11 -18.83 -50.08
N VAL A 357 74.18 -18.29 -50.87
CA VAL A 357 72.79 -18.09 -50.43
C VAL A 357 71.87 -19.28 -50.80
N GLY A 358 72.41 -20.36 -51.37
CA GLY A 358 71.68 -21.59 -51.62
C GLY A 358 71.07 -21.75 -53.02
N TYR A 359 71.58 -21.05 -54.04
CA TYR A 359 71.25 -21.38 -55.44
C TYR A 359 72.24 -22.39 -56.01
N ALA A 360 71.75 -23.54 -56.48
CA ALA A 360 72.57 -24.51 -57.20
C ALA A 360 72.89 -24.10 -58.65
N ASN A 361 72.18 -23.10 -59.19
CA ASN A 361 72.30 -22.66 -60.59
C ASN A 361 72.40 -21.13 -60.68
N VAL A 362 73.58 -20.63 -61.08
CA VAL A 362 73.87 -19.19 -61.21
C VAL A 362 73.02 -18.52 -62.29
N SER A 363 72.68 -19.22 -63.38
CA SER A 363 71.81 -18.66 -64.44
C SER A 363 70.39 -18.43 -63.92
N TYR A 364 69.88 -19.36 -63.11
CA TYR A 364 68.57 -19.22 -62.47
C TYR A 364 68.56 -18.08 -61.44
N PHE A 365 69.61 -17.98 -60.62
CA PHE A 365 69.82 -16.86 -59.70
C PHE A 365 69.82 -15.51 -60.44
N ASN A 366 70.61 -15.37 -61.50
CA ASN A 366 70.70 -14.12 -62.27
C ASN A 366 69.34 -13.69 -62.84
N LYS A 367 68.54 -14.65 -63.31
CA LYS A 367 67.18 -14.40 -63.80
C LYS A 367 66.29 -13.87 -62.68
N LEU A 368 66.19 -14.60 -61.57
CA LEU A 368 65.35 -14.21 -60.43
C LEU A 368 65.79 -12.88 -59.79
N PHE A 369 67.09 -12.64 -59.66
CA PHE A 369 67.62 -11.39 -59.12
C PHE A 369 67.24 -10.21 -60.00
N LYS A 370 67.33 -10.37 -61.33
CA LYS A 370 66.91 -9.34 -62.29
C LYS A 370 65.39 -9.10 -62.26
N GLU A 371 64.60 -10.15 -62.05
CA GLU A 371 63.14 -10.03 -61.89
C GLU A 371 62.77 -9.27 -60.60
N GLU A 372 63.45 -9.53 -59.48
CA GLU A 372 63.16 -8.88 -58.18
C GLU A 372 63.67 -7.44 -58.12
N TYR A 373 64.91 -7.17 -58.57
CA TYR A 373 65.58 -5.87 -58.41
C TYR A 373 65.66 -5.04 -59.70
N GLY A 374 65.13 -5.53 -60.82
CA GLY A 374 65.12 -4.83 -62.11
C GLY A 374 66.47 -4.72 -62.83
N CYS A 375 67.57 -5.16 -62.20
CA CYS A 375 68.92 -5.09 -62.75
C CYS A 375 69.72 -6.37 -62.48
N THR A 376 70.82 -6.58 -63.20
CA THR A 376 71.66 -7.76 -62.98
C THR A 376 72.45 -7.63 -61.66
N PRO A 377 72.81 -8.74 -60.98
CA PRO A 377 73.61 -8.67 -59.75
C PRO A 377 74.91 -7.86 -59.89
N LYS A 378 75.55 -7.93 -61.07
CA LYS A 378 76.75 -7.15 -61.38
C LYS A 378 76.45 -5.65 -61.44
N ALA A 379 75.34 -5.26 -62.07
CA ALA A 379 74.91 -3.87 -62.11
C ALA A 379 74.50 -3.37 -60.71
N PHE A 380 73.81 -4.20 -59.92
CA PHE A 380 73.41 -3.90 -58.55
C PHE A 380 74.62 -3.56 -57.67
N ARG A 381 75.71 -4.34 -57.78
CA ARG A 381 76.98 -4.07 -57.09
C ARG A 381 77.55 -2.69 -57.46
N THR A 382 77.64 -2.38 -58.76
CA THR A 382 78.17 -1.09 -59.22
C THR A 382 77.32 0.10 -58.77
N LEU A 383 76.00 -0.08 -58.65
CA LEU A 383 75.10 0.95 -58.15
C LEU A 383 75.26 1.18 -56.64
N ALA A 384 75.49 0.12 -55.86
CA ALA A 384 75.67 0.22 -54.41
C ALA A 384 76.98 0.92 -54.01
N ASP A 385 78.07 0.74 -54.77
CA ASP A 385 79.35 1.43 -54.53
C ASP A 385 79.28 2.96 -54.68
N GLN A 386 78.18 3.52 -55.23
CA GLN A 386 77.99 4.96 -55.47
C GLN A 386 77.14 5.66 -54.39
N GLN A 387 76.75 4.99 -53.30
CA GLN A 387 75.84 5.52 -52.29
C GLN A 387 76.47 5.44 -50.88
N PRO A 388 76.61 6.55 -50.12
CA PRO A 388 77.10 6.49 -48.72
C PRO A 388 76.06 5.79 -47.82
N PRO A 389 76.47 5.11 -46.74
CA PRO A 389 75.57 4.29 -45.93
C PRO A 389 74.48 5.16 -45.25
N PRO A 390 73.20 4.75 -45.28
CA PRO A 390 72.13 5.41 -44.54
C PRO A 390 72.24 5.13 -43.04
N ALA A 391 72.02 6.17 -42.24
CA ALA A 391 72.06 6.15 -40.78
C ALA A 391 70.99 5.25 -40.15
N ASP A 392 71.36 4.56 -39.07
CA ASP A 392 70.48 3.68 -38.29
C ASP A 392 69.22 4.40 -37.74
N PRO A 393 68.03 3.77 -37.76
CA PRO A 393 66.84 4.32 -37.13
C PRO A 393 66.85 4.12 -35.60
N VAL A 394 66.58 5.22 -34.92
CA VAL A 394 66.43 5.41 -33.47
C VAL A 394 65.39 4.47 -32.85
N GLN A 395 65.78 3.78 -31.77
CA GLN A 395 64.87 3.07 -30.86
C GLN A 395 64.15 4.09 -29.96
N GLU A 396 62.82 4.19 -30.06
CA GLU A 396 61.99 4.98 -29.17
C GLU A 396 61.48 4.10 -28.02
N THR A 397 62.08 4.27 -26.84
CA THR A 397 61.69 3.62 -25.59
C THR A 397 60.46 4.28 -24.99
N ALA A 398 59.45 3.46 -24.68
CA ALA A 398 58.32 3.81 -23.84
C ALA A 398 58.74 3.98 -22.37
N ALA A 399 58.18 4.98 -21.70
CA ALA A 399 58.14 5.12 -20.24
C ALA A 399 57.00 6.07 -19.85
N PRO A 400 56.55 6.06 -18.58
CA PRO A 400 56.36 4.94 -17.65
C PRO A 400 54.88 4.59 -17.42
#